data_AF-A0A919MXI8-F1
#
_entry.id   AF-A0A919MXI8-F1
#
_cell.length_a   1.000
_cell.length_b   1.000
_cell.length_c   1.000
_cell.angle_alpha   90.00
_cell.angle_beta   90.00
_cell.angle_gamma   90.00
#
_symmetry.space_group_name_H-M   'P 1'
#
loop_
_entity.id
_entity.type
_entity.pdbx_description
1 polymer ?
#
loop_
_entity_poly.entity_id
_entity_poly.type
_entity_poly.pdbx_seq_one_letter_code
_entity_poly.pdbx_strand_id
1 'polypeptide(L)'
;MPYRLQFCKDGYDITDQPYCVTDADKVRAWEGAHGDVCLVEVARTPRGRWRITTTDIAAGLPISVYDRRFPSPLDALGYIANRRKQRPVEAECRCGIPGDQCD
;
A
#
# COMPACT_ATOMS: atom_id res chain seq x y z
N MET A 1 2.35 -15.14 0.49
CA MET A 1 1.17 -14.82 -0.33
C MET A 1 1.53 -13.57 -1.11
N PRO A 2 1.38 -13.56 -2.46
CA PRO A 2 1.61 -12.34 -3.22
C PRO A 2 0.59 -11.29 -2.76
N TYR A 3 0.98 -10.03 -2.64
CA TYR A 3 0.04 -8.92 -2.45
C TYR A 3 0.06 -8.07 -3.71
N ARG A 4 -1.11 -7.52 -4.06
CA ARG A 4 -1.23 -6.55 -5.13
C ARG A 4 -1.04 -5.15 -4.56
N LEU A 5 -0.17 -4.36 -5.19
CA LEU A 5 -0.05 -2.94 -4.90
C LEU A 5 -1.07 -2.17 -5.74
N GLN A 6 -1.74 -1.23 -5.10
CA GLN A 6 -2.57 -0.23 -5.75
C GLN A 6 -1.98 1.15 -5.45
N PHE A 7 -1.71 1.92 -6.50
CA PHE A 7 -1.18 3.28 -6.41
C PHE A 7 -2.31 4.25 -6.68
N CYS A 8 -2.55 5.17 -5.75
CA CYS A 8 -3.59 6.18 -5.89
C CYS A 8 -3.00 7.59 -5.84
N LYS A 9 -3.63 8.51 -6.57
CA LYS A 9 -3.34 9.94 -6.57
C LYS A 9 -4.65 10.71 -6.65
N ASP A 10 -4.87 11.64 -5.72
CA ASP A 10 -6.05 12.49 -5.69
C ASP A 10 -7.38 11.69 -5.73
N GLY A 11 -7.38 10.47 -5.16
CA GLY A 11 -8.54 9.57 -5.14
C GLY A 11 -8.72 8.67 -6.37
N TYR A 12 -7.82 8.73 -7.35
CA TYR A 12 -7.87 7.89 -8.55
C TYR A 12 -6.82 6.78 -8.51
N ASP A 13 -7.17 5.60 -9.01
CA ASP A 13 -6.23 4.50 -9.22
C ASP A 13 -5.36 4.81 -10.44
N ILE A 14 -4.05 4.95 -10.19
CA ILE A 14 -3.03 5.22 -11.21
C ILE A 14 -2.09 4.04 -11.38
N THR A 15 -2.43 2.85 -10.86
CA THR A 15 -1.55 1.67 -10.84
C THR A 15 -0.96 1.34 -12.22
N ASP A 16 -1.76 1.46 -13.27
CA ASP A 16 -1.37 1.15 -14.65
C ASP A 16 -0.67 2.32 -15.38
N GLN A 17 -0.50 3.48 -14.73
CA GLN A 17 0.11 4.66 -15.34
C GLN A 17 1.65 4.60 -15.29
N PRO A 18 2.33 5.12 -16.32
CA PRO A 18 3.78 5.35 -16.23
C PRO A 18 4.04 6.31 -15.06
N TYR A 19 5.03 5.98 -14.23
CA TYR A 19 5.43 6.73 -13.04
C TYR A 19 4.48 6.65 -11.83
N CYS A 20 3.54 5.70 -11.78
CA CYS A 20 2.60 5.52 -10.67
C CYS A 20 3.26 5.52 -9.27
N VAL A 21 4.45 4.92 -9.15
CA VAL A 21 5.24 4.87 -7.91
C VAL A 21 5.64 6.26 -7.41
N THR A 22 6.03 7.14 -8.33
CA THR A 22 6.50 8.49 -8.03
C THR A 22 5.35 9.45 -7.74
N ASP A 23 4.25 9.27 -8.46
CA ASP A 23 3.11 10.17 -8.50
C ASP A 23 2.07 9.90 -7.40
N ALA A 24 2.07 8.67 -6.86
CA ALA A 24 1.12 8.30 -5.83
C ALA A 24 1.24 9.14 -4.54
N ASP A 25 0.08 9.54 -4.03
CA ASP A 25 -0.10 10.11 -2.70
C ASP A 25 -0.61 9.08 -1.69
N LYS A 26 -1.12 7.94 -2.16
CA LYS A 26 -1.55 6.80 -1.36
C LYS A 26 -1.16 5.50 -2.04
N VAL A 27 -0.82 4.50 -1.24
CA VAL A 27 -0.55 3.14 -1.72
C VAL A 27 -1.25 2.16 -0.80
N ARG A 28 -1.97 1.21 -1.39
CA ARG A 28 -2.64 0.10 -0.69
C ARG A 28 -1.96 -1.21 -1.06
N ALA A 29 -1.84 -2.11 -0.09
CA ALA A 29 -1.49 -3.50 -0.34
C ALA A 29 -2.69 -4.38 -0.04
N TRP A 30 -3.08 -5.20 -1.01
CA TRP A 30 -4.21 -6.11 -0.94
C TRP A 30 -3.75 -7.55 -0.77
N GLU A 31 -4.52 -8.36 -0.03
CA GLU A 31 -4.21 -9.78 0.14
C GLU A 31 -4.40 -10.54 -1.19
N GLY A 32 -3.37 -11.20 -1.70
CA GLY A 32 -3.50 -11.94 -2.97
C GLY A 32 -3.63 -11.03 -4.20
N ALA A 33 -3.81 -11.65 -5.37
CA ALA A 33 -4.06 -10.94 -6.63
C ALA A 33 -5.53 -10.48 -6.77
N HIS A 34 -6.43 -11.08 -6.00
CA HIS A 34 -7.90 -10.90 -6.07
C HIS A 34 -8.55 -10.77 -4.69
N GLY A 35 -7.79 -10.55 -3.62
CA GLY A 35 -8.42 -10.47 -2.30
C GLY A 35 -9.02 -9.10 -2.06
N ASP A 36 -10.15 -9.14 -1.35
CA ASP A 36 -10.93 -7.96 -0.98
C ASP A 36 -10.46 -7.34 0.34
N VAL A 37 -9.32 -7.81 0.87
CA VAL A 37 -8.79 -7.37 2.16
C VAL A 37 -7.60 -6.44 1.94
N CYS A 38 -7.77 -5.17 2.30
CA CYS A 38 -6.68 -4.21 2.37
C CYS A 38 -5.82 -4.50 3.61
N LEU A 39 -4.63 -5.03 3.39
CA LEU A 39 -3.67 -5.36 4.45
C LEU A 39 -3.16 -4.10 5.14
N VAL A 40 -2.85 -3.09 4.34
CA VAL A 40 -2.31 -1.82 4.81
C VAL A 40 -2.48 -0.75 3.74
N GLU A 41 -2.88 0.43 4.20
CA GLU A 41 -2.86 1.66 3.43
C GLU A 41 -1.80 2.58 4.00
N VAL A 42 -1.04 3.20 3.10
CA VAL A 42 -0.08 4.25 3.44
C VAL A 42 -0.37 5.51 2.65
N ALA A 43 -0.18 6.66 3.30
CA ALA A 43 -0.34 7.96 2.67
C ALA A 43 0.97 8.74 2.72
N ARG A 44 1.26 9.48 1.64
CA ARG A 44 2.34 10.43 1.56
C ARG A 44 1.99 11.65 2.40
N THR A 45 2.94 12.03 3.24
CA THR A 45 2.88 13.23 4.10
C THR A 45 3.34 14.46 3.31
N PRO A 46 3.01 15.68 3.76
CA PRO A 46 3.43 16.92 3.07
C PRO A 46 4.95 17.05 2.87
N ARG A 47 5.76 16.38 3.70
CA ARG A 47 7.23 16.36 3.60
C ARG A 47 7.78 15.17 2.79
N GLY A 48 6.94 14.48 2.02
CA GLY A 48 7.33 13.40 1.11
C GLY A 48 7.63 12.05 1.77
N ARG A 49 7.46 11.91 3.10
CA ARG A 49 7.56 10.62 3.81
C ARG A 49 6.21 9.90 3.80
N TRP A 50 6.21 8.60 4.04
CA TRP A 50 5.02 7.76 4.07
C TRP A 50 4.61 7.42 5.49
N ARG A 51 3.32 7.32 5.76
CA ARG A 51 2.78 6.87 7.05
C ARG A 51 1.68 5.86 6.82
N ILE A 52 1.52 4.92 7.76
CA ILE A 52 0.40 3.99 7.76
C ILE A 52 -0.86 4.77 8.18
N THR A 53 -1.92 4.67 7.39
CA THR A 53 -3.24 5.24 7.70
C THR A 53 -4.19 4.17 8.22
N THR A 54 -4.15 2.99 7.62
CA THR A 54 -5.04 1.87 7.94
C THR A 54 -4.27 0.55 7.82
N THR A 55 -4.63 -0.45 8.63
CA THR A 55 -4.12 -1.82 8.49
C THR A 55 -5.08 -2.81 9.15
N ASP A 56 -5.19 -3.99 8.58
CA ASP A 56 -6.05 -5.06 9.07
C ASP A 56 -5.52 -5.77 10.34
N ILE A 57 -4.27 -5.51 10.73
CA ILE A 57 -3.67 -6.01 11.99
C ILE A 57 -3.63 -4.96 13.11
N ALA A 58 -4.50 -3.96 13.05
CA ALA A 58 -4.50 -2.83 14.00
C ALA A 58 -4.51 -3.27 15.48
N ALA A 59 -5.22 -4.35 15.82
CA ALA A 59 -5.34 -4.87 17.19
C ALA A 59 -4.00 -5.28 17.84
N GLY A 60 -2.94 -5.52 17.05
CA GLY A 60 -1.61 -5.90 17.54
C GLY A 60 -0.56 -4.79 17.45
N LEU A 61 -0.95 -3.58 17.06
CA LEU A 61 -0.01 -2.48 16.80
C LEU A 61 -0.19 -1.34 17.83
N PRO A 62 0.90 -0.84 18.44
CA PRO A 62 0.81 0.36 19.24
C PRO A 62 0.51 1.58 18.36
N ILE A 63 -0.20 2.57 18.91
CA ILE A 63 -0.59 3.79 18.19
C ILE A 63 0.61 4.50 17.55
N SER A 64 1.78 4.44 18.17
CA SER A 64 3.02 5.03 17.66
C SER A 64 3.45 4.51 16.28
N VAL A 65 2.91 3.38 15.81
CA VAL A 65 3.12 2.89 14.44
C VAL A 65 2.56 3.85 13.41
N TYR A 66 1.40 4.45 13.65
CA TYR A 66 0.75 5.40 12.74
C TYR A 66 1.48 6.76 12.68
N ASP A 67 2.29 7.05 13.71
CA ASP A 67 3.17 8.22 13.77
C ASP A 67 4.52 8.03 13.07
N ARG A 68 4.88 6.78 12.73
CA ARG A 68 6.13 6.51 12.01
C ARG A 68 6.10 7.14 10.61
N ARG A 69 7.30 7.48 10.15
CA ARG A 69 7.55 8.08 8.84
C ARG A 69 8.54 7.21 8.09
N PHE A 70 8.09 6.62 6.99
CA PHE A 70 8.86 5.72 6.16
C PHE A 70 9.41 6.46 4.93
N PRO A 71 10.60 6.10 4.44
CA PRO A 71 11.18 6.73 3.26
C PRO A 71 10.46 6.34 1.97
N SER A 72 9.93 5.12 1.89
CA SER A 72 9.14 4.63 0.76
C SER A 72 7.85 3.93 1.23
N PRO A 73 6.84 3.75 0.36
CA PRO A 73 5.67 2.97 0.71
C PRO A 73 6.06 1.50 0.94
N LEU A 74 7.00 0.95 0.16
CA LEU A 74 7.50 -0.41 0.30
C LEU A 74 8.14 -0.67 1.68
N ASP A 75 8.83 0.30 2.27
CA ASP A 75 9.38 0.16 3.63
C ASP A 75 8.28 0.03 4.69
N ALA A 76 7.20 0.80 4.53
CA ALA A 76 6.04 0.73 5.41
C ALA A 76 5.31 -0.62 5.26
N LEU A 77 5.18 -1.12 4.02
CA LEU A 77 4.63 -2.45 3.75
C LEU A 77 5.52 -3.55 4.34
N GLY A 78 6.84 -3.47 4.14
CA GLY A 78 7.80 -4.41 4.71
C GLY A 78 7.78 -4.42 6.24
N TYR A 79 7.55 -3.26 6.86
CA TYR A 79 7.35 -3.16 8.30
C TYR A 79 6.13 -3.95 8.79
N ILE A 80 4.98 -3.83 8.11
CA ILE A 80 3.76 -4.59 8.42
C ILE A 80 3.94 -6.08 8.10
N ALA A 81 4.51 -6.42 6.95
CA ALA A 81 4.75 -7.79 6.53
C ALA A 81 5.65 -8.54 7.53
N ASN A 82 6.75 -7.92 7.98
CA ASN A 82 7.62 -8.49 9.00
C ASN A 82 6.89 -8.75 10.33
N ARG A 83 5.98 -7.86 10.74
CA ARG A 83 5.15 -8.05 11.94
C ARG A 83 4.12 -9.17 11.78
N ARG A 84 3.66 -9.42 10.55
CA ARG A 84 2.84 -10.60 10.20
C ARG A 84 3.65 -11.90 10.07
N LYS A 85 5.00 -11.87 10.17
CA LYS A 85 5.90 -12.96 9.75
C LYS A 85 5.72 -13.36 8.27
N GLN A 86 5.22 -12.46 7.44
CA GLN A 86 5.02 -12.68 6.00
C GLN A 86 6.14 -11.99 5.21
N ARG A 87 6.73 -12.67 4.22
CA ARG A 87 7.77 -12.07 3.35
C ARG A 87 7.13 -11.23 2.24
N PRO A 88 7.63 -10.01 1.98
CA PRO A 88 7.20 -9.23 0.83
C PRO A 88 7.60 -9.94 -0.49
N VAL A 89 6.72 -9.98 -1.50
CA VAL A 89 6.98 -10.53 -2.84
C VAL A 89 6.44 -9.53 -3.86
N GLU A 90 7.21 -9.29 -4.92
CA GLU A 90 6.87 -8.36 -6.01
C GLU A 90 5.62 -8.82 -6.78
N ALA A 91 4.76 -7.90 -7.18
CA ALA A 91 3.52 -8.21 -7.88
C ALA A 91 3.79 -8.47 -9.38
N GLU A 92 3.39 -9.64 -9.89
CA GLU A 92 3.38 -9.92 -11.33
C GLU A 92 2.09 -9.39 -11.98
N CYS A 93 2.23 -8.50 -12.95
CA CYS A 93 1.11 -7.90 -13.67
C CYS A 93 0.61 -8.84 -14.79
N ARG A 94 -0.68 -9.21 -14.78
CA ARG A 94 -1.34 -9.91 -15.90
C ARG A 94 -2.63 -9.17 -16.31
N CYS A 95 -2.48 -8.35 -17.34
CA CYS A 95 -3.48 -7.95 -18.34
C CYS A 95 -4.93 -7.61 -17.89
N GLY A 96 -5.22 -6.30 -17.83
CA GLY A 96 -6.30 -5.69 -18.62
C GLY A 96 -7.66 -5.48 -17.95
N ILE A 97 -7.84 -4.34 -17.27
CA ILE A 97 -8.78 -3.24 -17.62
C ILE A 97 -8.49 -2.09 -16.61
N PRO A 98 -8.05 -0.91 -17.07
CA PRO A 98 -7.80 0.23 -16.21
C PRO A 98 -9.10 0.99 -15.91
N GLY A 99 -9.24 1.42 -14.65
CA GLY A 99 -10.21 2.42 -14.23
C GLY A 99 -11.58 1.86 -13.87
N ASP A 100 -11.82 1.64 -12.58
CA ASP A 100 -13.04 2.16 -11.99
C ASP A 100 -12.79 2.37 -10.49
N GLN A 101 -12.74 3.64 -10.11
CA GLN A 101 -12.86 4.27 -8.79
C GLN A 101 -12.25 3.56 -7.56
N CYS A 102 -11.46 4.33 -6.81
CA CYS A 102 -11.00 3.93 -5.48
C CYS A 102 -12.13 4.07 -4.45
N ASP A 103 -13.00 3.07 -4.36
CA ASP A 103 -13.76 2.82 -3.13
C ASP A 103 -12.98 1.81 -2.27
#